data_AF-J9RYT3-F1
#
_entry.id   AF-J9RYT3-F1
#
_cell.length_a   1.000
_cell.length_b   1.000
_cell.length_c   1.000
_cell.angle_alpha   90.00
_cell.angle_beta   90.00
_cell.angle_gamma   90.00
#
_symmetry.space_group_name_H-M   'P 1'
#
loop_
_entity.id
_entity.type
_entity.pdbx_description
1 polymer ?
#
loop_
_entity_poly.entity_id
_entity_poly.type
_entity_poly.pdbx_seq_one_letter_code
_entity_poly.pdbx_strand_id
1 'polypeptide(L)'
;MGSPRPAQATLALCSVVFLWVYSWGASLAQLLTSGRDSLRSDVVAPSAPLADYVTKTTMLLLITALLLSVLLSIGDRSQRSAVPFLIPVVIVLPWAVIYVLESALISSIAPEYYEFVWPLMLLAFFLAAPAVRDVCVLVGRIGVATAAASVALGLMGIGSMPYGWHQTDDKAIIGEAALAGPYSHSNILGLAMTLSLPFVLLALRGKERLIGGLVVGVALVWSASRISIVAAVIITCVLVTVKVGRLRPTTRLVTGAWIIAAGAIVIVPLRTTEDAAFTNRGLIWKVTRFYIPEHPLFGWGTTVFEVSDNAFASAIGARAGTAHNMWLTQLAVGGWAAVTATMLALFVIAVRFRRCFPVSSIPALFLLALLLCEIAEDPLRAWRLSPHAFIVWSGLALAVCAFERGSLGAVCEPQNRRAHRQTSQESTSRRQPRFPSD
;
A
#
# COMPACT_ATOMS: atom_id res chain seq x y z
N MET A 1 -14.69 20.23 -21.15
CA MET A 1 -15.47 19.54 -20.09
C MET A 1 -15.22 18.05 -20.26
N GLY A 2 -14.71 17.35 -19.24
CA GLY A 2 -14.50 15.90 -19.33
C GLY A 2 -15.84 15.17 -19.27
N SER A 3 -15.98 14.05 -19.97
CA SER A 3 -17.15 13.18 -19.83
C SER A 3 -17.32 12.79 -18.35
N PRO A 4 -18.57 12.71 -17.84
CA PRO A 4 -18.82 12.26 -16.49
C PRO A 4 -18.22 10.86 -16.30
N ARG A 5 -17.56 10.63 -15.16
CA ARG A 5 -17.02 9.31 -14.82
C ARG A 5 -18.18 8.32 -14.72
N PRO A 6 -18.00 7.07 -15.17
CA PRO A 6 -19.01 6.05 -14.96
C PRO A 6 -19.23 5.80 -13.45
N ALA A 7 -20.47 5.49 -13.08
CA ALA A 7 -20.87 5.33 -11.68
C ALA A 7 -20.07 4.21 -11.00
N GLN A 8 -19.83 3.09 -11.69
CA GLN A 8 -19.04 1.97 -11.16
C GLN A 8 -17.60 2.37 -10.77
N ALA A 9 -16.91 3.16 -11.61
CA ALA A 9 -15.55 3.61 -11.31
C ALA A 9 -15.55 4.57 -10.11
N THR A 10 -16.59 5.39 -9.97
CA THR A 10 -16.75 6.28 -8.81
C THR A 10 -16.96 5.48 -7.53
N LEU A 11 -17.78 4.44 -7.55
CA LEU A 11 -18.01 3.54 -6.40
C LEU A 11 -16.73 2.77 -6.02
N ALA A 12 -15.98 2.26 -7.00
CA ALA A 12 -14.68 1.65 -6.75
C ALA A 12 -13.69 2.64 -6.09
N LEU A 13 -13.68 3.91 -6.51
CA LEU A 13 -12.86 4.94 -5.85
C LEU A 13 -13.37 5.28 -4.44
N CYS A 14 -14.69 5.36 -4.22
CA CYS A 14 -15.27 5.55 -2.89
C CYS A 14 -14.88 4.43 -1.92
N SER A 15 -14.73 3.19 -2.41
CA SER A 15 -14.27 2.06 -1.58
C SER A 15 -12.88 2.31 -0.97
N VAL A 16 -11.98 3.02 -1.67
CA VAL A 16 -10.66 3.41 -1.14
C VAL A 16 -10.81 4.38 0.04
N VAL A 17 -11.76 5.32 -0.07
CA VAL A 17 -12.06 6.28 1.00
C VAL A 17 -12.68 5.56 2.19
N PHE A 18 -13.66 4.68 1.98
CA PHE A 18 -14.27 3.92 3.08
C PHE A 18 -13.26 3.00 3.78
N LEU A 19 -12.38 2.37 3.01
CA LEU A 19 -11.29 1.56 3.56
C LEU A 19 -10.31 2.42 4.39
N TRP A 20 -9.99 3.64 3.95
CA TRP A 20 -9.21 4.58 4.74
C TRP A 20 -9.93 5.00 6.03
N VAL A 21 -11.22 5.37 5.97
CA VAL A 21 -11.98 5.76 7.16
C VAL A 21 -12.14 4.59 8.12
N TYR A 22 -12.33 3.36 7.62
CA TYR A 22 -12.32 2.15 8.45
C TYR A 22 -10.99 2.02 9.21
N SER A 23 -9.86 2.09 8.49
CA SER A 23 -8.53 1.90 9.10
C SER A 23 -8.10 3.04 10.03
N TRP A 24 -8.42 4.28 9.68
CA TRP A 24 -7.93 5.48 10.37
C TRP A 24 -8.97 6.08 11.31
N GLY A 25 -10.22 6.15 10.88
CA GLY A 25 -11.33 6.77 11.62
C GLY A 25 -11.72 5.98 12.86
N ALA A 26 -11.71 4.64 12.80
CA ALA A 26 -11.95 3.80 13.96
C ALA A 26 -10.88 4.02 15.05
N SER A 27 -9.59 4.03 14.66
CA SER A 27 -8.49 4.27 15.60
C SER A 27 -8.48 5.70 16.15
N LEU A 28 -8.87 6.70 15.34
CA LEU A 28 -9.04 8.07 15.82
C LEU A 28 -10.20 8.16 16.83
N ALA A 29 -11.36 7.57 16.54
CA ALA A 29 -12.50 7.57 17.45
C ALA A 29 -12.13 6.92 18.79
N GLN A 30 -11.41 5.81 18.75
CA GLN A 30 -10.87 5.11 19.92
C GLN A 30 -9.88 6.01 20.70
N LEU A 31 -8.95 6.66 20.00
CA LEU A 31 -7.99 7.60 20.62
C LEU A 31 -8.70 8.74 21.35
N LEU A 32 -9.71 9.35 20.73
CA LEU A 32 -10.42 10.50 21.28
C LEU A 32 -11.34 10.14 22.46
N THR A 33 -11.87 8.92 22.50
CA THR A 33 -12.86 8.50 23.50
C THR A 33 -12.26 7.73 24.67
N SER A 34 -11.22 6.92 24.43
CA SER A 34 -10.60 6.05 25.45
C SER A 34 -9.13 6.34 25.69
N GLY A 35 -8.57 7.33 25.01
CA GLY A 35 -7.16 7.69 25.14
C GLY A 35 -6.21 6.69 24.48
N ARG A 36 -4.93 7.05 24.49
CA ARG A 36 -3.86 6.34 23.78
C ARG A 36 -3.64 4.92 24.31
N ASP A 37 -3.82 4.70 25.60
CA ASP A 37 -3.61 3.38 26.24
C ASP A 37 -4.55 2.29 25.72
N SER A 38 -5.68 2.68 25.13
CA SER A 38 -6.61 1.74 24.53
C SER A 38 -6.17 1.22 23.15
N LEU A 39 -5.15 1.81 22.52
CA LEU A 39 -4.63 1.43 21.20
C LEU A 39 -3.44 0.45 21.28
N ARG A 40 -3.35 -0.38 22.32
CA ARG A 40 -2.19 -1.25 22.56
C ARG A 40 -2.05 -2.45 21.62
N SER A 41 -3.12 -2.86 20.96
CA SER A 41 -3.09 -3.97 20.00
C SER A 41 -3.20 -3.47 18.56
N ASP A 42 -2.54 -4.18 17.64
CA ASP A 42 -2.69 -3.96 16.19
C ASP A 42 -4.07 -4.43 15.66
N VAL A 43 -4.85 -5.08 16.52
CA VAL A 43 -6.24 -5.45 16.26
C VAL A 43 -7.10 -4.23 16.56
N VAL A 44 -7.73 -3.67 15.53
CA VAL A 44 -8.82 -2.70 15.68
C VAL A 44 -10.06 -3.45 16.18
N ALA A 45 -9.97 -4.07 17.37
CA ALA A 45 -11.15 -4.48 18.11
C ALA A 45 -11.53 -3.26 18.94
N PRO A 46 -12.46 -2.41 18.45
CA PRO A 46 -12.83 -1.19 19.16
C PRO A 46 -13.39 -1.56 20.53
N SER A 47 -12.80 -1.02 21.58
CA SER A 47 -13.33 -1.14 22.94
C SER A 47 -14.31 -0.01 23.26
N ALA A 48 -14.23 1.11 22.53
CA ALA A 48 -15.15 2.23 22.66
C ALA A 48 -16.39 2.05 21.74
N PRO A 49 -17.62 2.32 22.24
CA PRO A 49 -18.84 2.23 21.43
C PRO A 49 -18.81 3.07 20.14
N LEU A 50 -18.21 4.27 20.19
CA LEU A 50 -18.09 5.13 19.01
C LEU A 50 -17.16 4.52 17.95
N ALA A 51 -16.03 3.95 18.37
CA ALA A 51 -15.10 3.31 17.47
C ALA A 51 -15.73 2.06 16.82
N ASP A 52 -16.52 1.30 17.59
CA ASP A 52 -17.30 0.15 17.08
C ASP A 52 -18.33 0.57 16.04
N TYR A 53 -19.08 1.64 16.32
CA TYR A 53 -20.03 2.21 15.37
C TYR A 53 -19.33 2.66 14.07
N VAL A 54 -18.24 3.42 14.16
CA VAL A 54 -17.47 3.86 12.99
C VAL A 54 -16.97 2.66 12.19
N THR A 55 -16.44 1.63 12.87
CA THR A 55 -15.93 0.40 12.24
C THR A 55 -17.03 -0.32 11.46
N LYS A 56 -18.18 -0.59 12.10
CA LYS A 56 -19.31 -1.31 11.48
C LYS A 56 -19.94 -0.52 10.33
N THR A 57 -20.19 0.78 10.52
CA THR A 57 -20.81 1.62 9.49
C THR A 57 -19.89 1.77 8.28
N THR A 58 -18.61 2.03 8.48
CA THR A 58 -17.66 2.19 7.35
C THR A 58 -17.44 0.88 6.60
N MET A 59 -17.40 -0.25 7.31
CA MET A 59 -17.32 -1.58 6.70
C MET A 59 -18.57 -1.91 5.88
N LEU A 60 -19.77 -1.60 6.39
CA LEU A 60 -21.02 -1.75 5.63
C LEU A 60 -20.99 -0.91 4.35
N LEU A 61 -20.63 0.38 4.45
CA LEU A 61 -20.52 1.28 3.30
C LEU A 61 -19.48 0.79 2.28
N LEU A 62 -18.35 0.27 2.76
CA LEU A 62 -17.30 -0.33 1.94
C LEU A 62 -17.84 -1.52 1.13
N ILE A 63 -18.45 -2.49 1.81
CA ILE A 63 -19.02 -3.69 1.17
C ILE A 63 -20.12 -3.30 0.19
N THR A 64 -21.03 -2.41 0.57
CA THR A 64 -22.10 -1.91 -0.32
C THR A 64 -21.52 -1.23 -1.57
N ALA A 65 -20.53 -0.35 -1.42
CA ALA A 65 -19.91 0.33 -2.55
C ALA A 65 -19.22 -0.65 -3.51
N LEU A 66 -18.53 -1.66 -2.95
CA LEU A 66 -17.87 -2.70 -3.73
C LEU A 66 -18.88 -3.59 -4.48
N LEU A 67 -19.93 -4.05 -3.81
CA LEU A 67 -20.98 -4.87 -4.44
C LEU A 67 -21.71 -4.10 -5.53
N LEU A 68 -22.10 -2.84 -5.28
CA LEU A 68 -22.73 -1.99 -6.30
C LEU A 68 -21.79 -1.74 -7.48
N SER A 69 -20.50 -1.50 -7.23
CA SER A 69 -19.50 -1.37 -8.31
C SER A 69 -19.44 -2.63 -9.17
N VAL A 70 -19.43 -3.82 -8.57
CA VAL A 70 -19.41 -5.11 -9.29
C VAL A 70 -20.69 -5.29 -10.10
N LEU A 71 -21.87 -5.12 -9.49
CA LEU A 71 -23.16 -5.32 -10.13
C LEU A 71 -23.36 -4.40 -11.34
N LEU A 72 -23.03 -3.11 -11.19
CA LEU A 72 -23.11 -2.14 -12.29
C LEU A 72 -22.11 -2.46 -13.42
N SER A 73 -20.92 -2.96 -13.08
CA SER A 73 -19.90 -3.32 -14.07
C SER A 73 -20.23 -4.59 -14.86
N ILE A 74 -20.98 -5.54 -14.28
CA ILE A 74 -21.39 -6.76 -14.99
C ILE A 74 -22.38 -6.42 -16.14
N GLY A 75 -23.25 -5.43 -15.91
CA GLY A 75 -24.20 -4.95 -16.93
C GLY A 75 -23.55 -4.15 -18.06
N ASP A 76 -22.47 -3.43 -17.76
CA ASP A 76 -21.79 -2.56 -18.73
C ASP A 76 -20.68 -3.30 -19.51
N ARG A 77 -21.08 -4.02 -20.56
CA ARG A 77 -20.14 -4.74 -21.44
C ARG A 77 -19.14 -3.82 -22.14
N SER A 78 -19.42 -2.52 -22.27
CA SER A 78 -18.57 -1.59 -23.00
C SER A 78 -17.25 -1.29 -22.29
N GLN A 79 -17.19 -1.53 -20.97
CA GLN A 79 -16.03 -1.20 -20.12
C GLN A 79 -15.19 -2.39 -19.69
N ARG A 80 -15.33 -3.56 -20.34
CA ARG A 80 -14.53 -4.73 -19.99
C ARG A 80 -13.03 -4.42 -20.11
N SER A 81 -12.33 -4.57 -18.99
CA SER A 81 -10.89 -4.40 -18.93
C SER A 81 -10.19 -5.32 -19.94
N ALA A 82 -9.22 -4.79 -20.68
CA ALA A 82 -8.36 -5.60 -21.55
C ALA A 82 -7.41 -6.53 -20.76
N VAL A 83 -7.45 -6.47 -19.43
CA VAL A 83 -6.67 -7.32 -18.54
C VAL A 83 -7.26 -8.74 -18.55
N PRO A 84 -6.47 -9.79 -18.79
CA PRO A 84 -6.94 -11.16 -18.66
C PRO A 84 -7.49 -11.47 -17.26
N PHE A 85 -8.64 -12.17 -17.19
CA PHE A 85 -9.28 -12.58 -15.93
C PHE A 85 -8.36 -13.43 -15.02
N LEU A 86 -7.38 -14.12 -15.59
CA LEU A 86 -6.39 -14.88 -14.81
C LEU A 86 -5.57 -13.99 -13.86
N ILE A 87 -5.35 -12.72 -14.19
CA ILE A 87 -4.54 -11.81 -13.37
C ILE A 87 -5.17 -11.55 -12.00
N PRO A 88 -6.43 -11.07 -11.87
CA PRO A 88 -7.04 -10.91 -10.55
C PRO A 88 -7.13 -12.23 -9.77
N VAL A 89 -7.39 -13.36 -10.45
CA VAL A 89 -7.42 -14.69 -9.82
C VAL A 89 -6.07 -15.02 -9.17
N VAL A 90 -4.97 -14.84 -9.89
CA VAL A 90 -3.62 -15.10 -9.37
C VAL A 90 -3.25 -14.15 -8.23
N ILE A 91 -3.69 -12.89 -8.26
CA ILE A 91 -3.44 -11.92 -7.19
C ILE A 91 -4.21 -12.27 -5.90
N VAL A 92 -5.40 -12.87 -6.00
CA VAL A 92 -6.20 -13.34 -4.86
C VAL A 92 -5.72 -14.70 -4.34
N LEU A 93 -4.94 -15.44 -5.13
CA LEU A 93 -4.49 -16.79 -4.77
C LEU A 93 -3.86 -16.90 -3.37
N PRO A 94 -3.01 -15.96 -2.88
CA PRO A 94 -2.47 -16.05 -1.51
C PRO A 94 -3.56 -16.06 -0.44
N TRP A 95 -4.57 -15.21 -0.58
CA TRP A 95 -5.73 -15.16 0.31
C TRP A 95 -6.50 -16.48 0.26
N ALA A 96 -6.78 -16.97 -0.96
CA ALA A 96 -7.54 -18.19 -1.15
C ALA A 96 -6.82 -19.40 -0.55
N VAL A 97 -5.50 -19.51 -0.75
CA VAL A 97 -4.68 -20.58 -0.18
C VAL A 97 -4.74 -20.53 1.34
N ILE A 98 -4.50 -19.37 1.96
CA ILE A 98 -4.51 -19.25 3.43
C ILE A 98 -5.87 -19.67 4.01
N TYR A 99 -6.98 -19.13 3.49
CA TYR A 99 -8.30 -19.40 4.05
C TYR A 99 -8.88 -20.77 3.71
N VAL A 100 -8.65 -21.27 2.50
CA VAL A 100 -9.08 -22.63 2.15
C VAL A 100 -8.33 -23.64 3.02
N LEU A 101 -7.04 -23.44 3.27
CA LEU A 101 -6.27 -24.32 4.13
C LEU A 101 -6.70 -24.22 5.59
N GLU A 102 -6.88 -23.01 6.12
CA GLU A 102 -7.33 -22.82 7.50
C GLU A 102 -8.71 -23.45 7.74
N SER A 103 -9.67 -23.17 6.86
CA SER A 103 -11.03 -23.69 6.96
C SER A 103 -11.10 -25.20 6.77
N ALA A 104 -10.35 -25.77 5.81
CA ALA A 104 -10.43 -27.19 5.49
C ALA A 104 -9.56 -28.09 6.38
N LEU A 105 -8.42 -27.60 6.87
CA LEU A 105 -7.40 -28.45 7.51
C LEU A 105 -7.19 -28.18 8.99
N ILE A 106 -7.41 -26.94 9.47
CA ILE A 106 -6.98 -26.53 10.80
C ILE A 106 -8.17 -26.43 11.77
N SER A 107 -9.12 -25.55 11.47
CA SER A 107 -10.03 -25.06 12.53
C SER A 107 -11.51 -25.23 12.22
N SER A 108 -11.89 -25.60 10.98
CA SER A 108 -13.29 -25.54 10.52
C SER A 108 -13.96 -24.17 10.73
N ILE A 109 -13.17 -23.12 10.99
CA ILE A 109 -13.66 -21.76 11.18
C ILE A 109 -13.96 -21.21 9.79
N ALA A 110 -15.18 -20.71 9.62
CA ALA A 110 -15.55 -20.01 8.41
C ALA A 110 -14.87 -18.63 8.39
N PRO A 111 -14.35 -18.18 7.23
CA PRO A 111 -13.77 -16.85 7.12
C PRO A 111 -14.76 -15.76 7.53
N GLU A 112 -14.29 -14.77 8.28
CA GLU A 112 -15.07 -13.60 8.63
C GLU A 112 -15.35 -12.72 7.41
N TYR A 113 -16.48 -12.01 7.43
CA TYR A 113 -16.94 -11.23 6.27
C TYR A 113 -15.95 -10.16 5.80
N TYR A 114 -15.16 -9.56 6.71
CA TYR A 114 -14.15 -8.57 6.34
C TYR A 114 -12.96 -9.16 5.59
N GLU A 115 -12.76 -10.48 5.66
CA GLU A 115 -11.64 -11.18 5.02
C GLU A 115 -11.85 -11.24 3.50
N PHE A 116 -13.11 -11.18 3.04
CA PHE A 116 -13.46 -11.12 1.63
C PHE A 116 -13.30 -9.72 1.00
N VAL A 117 -12.98 -8.68 1.79
CA VAL A 117 -12.85 -7.30 1.29
C VAL A 117 -11.76 -7.19 0.24
N TRP A 118 -10.61 -7.87 0.42
CA TRP A 118 -9.52 -7.82 -0.55
C TRP A 118 -9.91 -8.43 -1.92
N PRO A 119 -10.40 -9.70 -1.98
CA PRO A 119 -10.89 -10.28 -3.23
C PRO A 119 -11.98 -9.43 -3.89
N LEU A 120 -12.93 -8.93 -3.11
CA LEU A 120 -14.04 -8.14 -3.62
C LEU A 120 -13.58 -6.78 -4.17
N MET A 121 -12.62 -6.12 -3.51
CA MET A 121 -12.03 -4.88 -3.99
C MET A 121 -11.27 -5.09 -5.30
N LEU A 122 -10.51 -6.18 -5.40
CA LEU A 122 -9.79 -6.48 -6.64
C LEU A 122 -10.75 -6.78 -7.80
N LEU A 123 -11.84 -7.52 -7.54
CA LEU A 123 -12.88 -7.77 -8.53
C LEU A 123 -13.59 -6.48 -8.96
N ALA A 124 -13.94 -5.60 -8.02
CA ALA A 124 -14.54 -4.30 -8.31
C ALA A 124 -13.62 -3.44 -9.19
N PHE A 125 -12.32 -3.38 -8.88
CA PHE A 125 -11.34 -2.63 -9.67
C PHE A 125 -11.10 -3.24 -11.05
N PHE A 126 -11.09 -4.58 -11.14
CA PHE A 126 -10.94 -5.28 -12.41
C PHE A 126 -12.12 -5.00 -13.35
N LEU A 127 -13.35 -5.06 -12.83
CA LEU A 127 -14.57 -4.88 -13.62
C LEU A 127 -14.86 -3.40 -13.93
N ALA A 128 -14.70 -2.51 -12.94
CA ALA A 128 -14.95 -1.08 -13.12
C ALA A 128 -13.81 -0.34 -13.83
N ALA A 129 -12.62 -0.97 -13.90
CA ALA A 129 -11.43 -0.48 -14.56
C ALA A 129 -11.12 1.02 -14.30
N PRO A 130 -11.09 1.50 -13.04
CA PRO A 130 -10.90 2.91 -12.76
C PRO A 130 -9.55 3.39 -13.31
N ALA A 131 -9.52 4.63 -13.80
CA ALA A 131 -8.31 5.20 -14.35
C ALA A 131 -7.19 5.21 -13.31
N VAL A 132 -6.02 4.66 -13.66
CA VAL A 132 -4.84 4.57 -12.77
C VAL A 132 -4.51 5.92 -12.14
N ARG A 133 -4.60 7.01 -12.92
CA ARG A 133 -4.36 8.37 -12.46
C ARG A 133 -5.28 8.76 -11.30
N ASP A 134 -6.56 8.44 -11.39
CA ASP A 134 -7.55 8.83 -10.39
C ASP A 134 -7.32 8.10 -9.06
N VAL A 135 -7.02 6.80 -9.13
CA VAL A 135 -6.61 6.01 -7.97
C VAL A 135 -5.33 6.59 -7.34
N CYS A 136 -4.30 6.89 -8.16
CA CYS A 136 -3.04 7.43 -7.65
C CYS A 136 -3.20 8.80 -6.99
N VAL A 137 -3.98 9.70 -7.57
CA VAL A 137 -4.26 11.02 -7.00
C VAL A 137 -5.04 10.89 -5.70
N LEU A 138 -6.05 10.01 -5.65
CA LEU A 138 -6.84 9.76 -4.45
C LEU A 138 -5.98 9.24 -3.31
N VAL A 139 -5.21 8.17 -3.55
CA VAL A 139 -4.30 7.59 -2.55
C VAL A 139 -3.26 8.62 -2.10
N GLY A 140 -2.70 9.40 -3.02
CA GLY A 140 -1.77 10.48 -2.67
C GLY A 140 -2.39 11.53 -1.74
N ARG A 141 -3.64 11.96 -2.02
CA ARG A 141 -4.35 12.93 -1.16
C ARG A 141 -4.71 12.34 0.20
N ILE A 142 -5.14 11.09 0.26
CA ILE A 142 -5.41 10.39 1.52
C ILE A 142 -4.12 10.26 2.34
N GLY A 143 -2.98 9.95 1.71
CA GLY A 143 -1.68 9.91 2.37
C GLY A 143 -1.29 11.25 2.99
N VAL A 144 -1.48 12.36 2.25
CA VAL A 144 -1.24 13.73 2.77
C VAL A 144 -2.21 14.07 3.92
N ALA A 145 -3.49 13.72 3.79
CA ALA A 145 -4.48 13.97 4.84
C ALA A 145 -4.13 13.21 6.14
N THR A 146 -3.73 11.93 5.99
CA THR A 146 -3.26 11.09 7.11
C THR A 146 -2.04 11.69 7.78
N ALA A 147 -1.07 12.17 6.99
CA ALA A 147 0.13 12.82 7.49
C ALA A 147 -0.19 14.12 8.25
N ALA A 148 -0.98 15.01 7.65
CA ALA A 148 -1.34 16.30 8.23
C ALA A 148 -2.11 16.13 9.55
N ALA A 149 -3.09 15.23 9.56
CA ALA A 149 -3.85 14.94 10.77
C ALA A 149 -2.98 14.29 11.85
N SER A 150 -2.07 13.38 11.49
CA SER A 150 -1.14 12.78 12.45
C SER A 150 -0.22 13.83 13.07
N VAL A 151 0.36 14.73 12.27
CA VAL A 151 1.19 15.85 12.76
C VAL A 151 0.38 16.76 13.69
N ALA A 152 -0.86 17.11 13.32
CA ALA A 152 -1.73 17.92 14.17
C ALA A 152 -2.00 17.23 15.52
N LEU A 153 -2.34 15.93 15.52
CA LEU A 153 -2.53 15.15 16.75
C LEU A 153 -1.26 15.09 17.60
N GLY A 154 -0.08 14.98 16.97
CA GLY A 154 1.22 15.01 17.64
C GLY A 154 1.49 16.35 18.33
N LEU A 155 1.20 17.47 17.64
CA LEU A 155 1.33 18.82 18.20
C LEU A 155 0.35 19.07 19.37
N MET A 156 -0.80 18.39 19.37
CA MET A 156 -1.75 18.41 20.49
C MET A 156 -1.35 17.47 21.65
N GLY A 157 -0.25 16.72 21.53
CA GLY A 157 0.23 15.77 22.54
C GLY A 157 -0.49 14.42 22.58
N ILE A 158 -1.59 14.25 21.83
CA ILE A 158 -2.40 13.02 21.83
C ILE A 158 -1.98 12.01 20.76
N GLY A 159 -1.24 12.44 19.73
CA GLY A 159 -0.76 11.59 18.62
C GLY A 159 0.58 10.90 18.88
N SER A 160 1.23 11.18 20.01
CA SER A 160 2.54 10.64 20.38
C SER A 160 2.42 9.31 21.12
N MET A 161 3.43 8.45 20.97
CA MET A 161 3.52 7.21 21.76
C MET A 161 3.78 7.53 23.24
N PRO A 162 3.15 6.83 24.20
CA PRO A 162 3.43 7.03 25.62
C PRO A 162 4.87 6.62 25.98
N TYR A 163 5.45 7.34 26.93
CA TYR A 163 6.77 7.03 27.50
C TYR A 163 6.74 5.65 28.20
N GLY A 164 7.78 4.83 28.00
CA GLY A 164 7.90 3.50 28.62
C GLY A 164 7.25 2.31 27.88
N TRP A 165 6.56 2.54 26.74
CA TRP A 165 6.03 1.42 25.93
C TRP A 165 7.11 0.63 25.19
N HIS A 166 8.29 1.23 25.02
CA HIS A 166 9.51 0.57 24.60
C HIS A 166 10.56 0.84 25.67
N GLN A 167 11.17 -0.19 26.25
CA GLN A 167 12.25 -0.08 27.25
C GLN A 167 13.55 0.56 26.70
N THR A 168 13.51 1.15 25.52
CA THR A 168 14.64 1.88 24.92
C THR A 168 14.13 3.26 24.53
N ASP A 169 14.43 4.24 25.39
CA ASP A 169 14.14 5.66 25.21
C ASP A 169 14.82 6.26 23.95
N ASP A 170 15.68 5.49 23.27
CA ASP A 170 16.51 5.90 22.12
C ASP A 170 15.81 5.83 20.75
N LYS A 171 14.49 5.63 20.69
CA LYS A 171 13.80 5.50 19.39
C LYS A 171 13.41 6.85 18.79
N ALA A 172 13.12 7.88 19.57
CA ALA A 172 12.63 9.16 19.04
C ALA A 172 13.74 9.94 18.31
N ILE A 173 13.40 10.53 17.16
CA ILE A 173 14.31 11.44 16.41
C ILE A 173 13.97 12.91 16.72
N ILE A 174 12.67 13.21 16.89
CA ILE A 174 12.15 14.56 17.14
C ILE A 174 11.38 14.52 18.46
N GLY A 175 11.84 15.29 19.44
CA GLY A 175 11.25 15.33 20.78
C GLY A 175 11.49 14.04 21.57
N GLU A 176 10.68 13.84 22.61
CA GLU A 176 10.82 12.72 23.54
C GLU A 176 10.00 11.48 23.12
N ALA A 177 9.06 11.65 22.18
CA ALA A 177 8.13 10.60 21.79
C ALA A 177 7.96 10.50 20.27
N ALA A 178 7.92 9.27 19.76
CA ALA A 178 7.69 8.99 18.36
C ALA A 178 6.23 9.25 17.96
N LEU A 179 6.03 9.88 16.80
CA LEU A 179 4.70 10.16 16.27
C LEU A 179 4.05 8.88 15.76
N ALA A 180 2.85 8.57 16.26
CA ALA A 180 2.05 7.47 15.75
C ALA A 180 0.72 7.93 15.14
N GLY A 181 0.34 9.20 15.35
CA GLY A 181 -0.94 9.71 14.92
C GLY A 181 -2.07 8.90 15.56
N PRO A 182 -3.10 8.50 14.80
CA PRO A 182 -4.18 7.67 15.34
C PRO A 182 -3.87 6.17 15.34
N TYR A 183 -2.77 5.72 14.75
CA TYR A 183 -2.42 4.30 14.72
C TYR A 183 -1.93 3.81 16.09
N SER A 184 -2.02 2.52 16.36
CA SER A 184 -1.47 1.86 17.58
C SER A 184 0.02 2.11 17.76
N HIS A 185 0.78 2.14 16.65
CA HIS A 185 2.23 2.23 16.68
C HIS A 185 2.79 3.18 15.61
N SER A 186 3.88 3.88 15.95
CA SER A 186 4.62 4.74 15.02
C SER A 186 5.16 4.04 13.76
N ASN A 187 5.43 2.73 13.82
CA ASN A 187 5.87 1.97 12.65
C ASN A 187 4.77 1.91 11.58
N ILE A 188 3.50 1.78 11.98
CA ILE A 188 2.36 1.76 11.06
C ILE A 188 2.21 3.11 10.36
N LEU A 189 2.38 4.22 11.10
CA LEU A 189 2.42 5.54 10.48
C LEU A 189 3.57 5.64 9.47
N GLY A 190 4.78 5.22 9.85
CA GLY A 190 5.94 5.21 8.96
C GLY A 190 5.72 4.41 7.67
N LEU A 191 5.09 3.23 7.78
CA LEU A 191 4.68 2.40 6.65
C LEU A 191 3.69 3.15 5.75
N ALA A 192 2.63 3.72 6.32
CA ALA A 192 1.63 4.46 5.56
C ALA A 192 2.26 5.65 4.81
N MET A 193 3.17 6.39 5.45
CA MET A 193 3.87 7.52 4.82
C MET A 193 4.78 7.08 3.67
N THR A 194 5.56 6.02 3.89
CA THR A 194 6.50 5.48 2.89
C THR A 194 5.77 4.93 1.67
N LEU A 195 4.70 4.16 1.89
CA LEU A 195 3.88 3.58 0.83
C LEU A 195 3.09 4.67 0.06
N SER A 196 2.72 5.77 0.73
CA SER A 196 2.06 6.92 0.09
C SER A 196 3.02 7.77 -0.75
N LEU A 197 4.32 7.75 -0.44
CA LEU A 197 5.30 8.68 -1.01
C LEU A 197 5.36 8.67 -2.56
N PRO A 198 5.37 7.51 -3.25
CA PRO A 198 5.32 7.48 -4.72
C PRO A 198 4.10 8.20 -5.29
N PHE A 199 2.93 8.07 -4.65
CA PHE A 199 1.70 8.72 -5.08
C PHE A 199 1.76 10.23 -4.85
N VAL A 200 2.25 10.67 -3.70
CA VAL A 200 2.37 12.09 -3.35
C VAL A 200 3.34 12.81 -4.28
N LEU A 201 4.53 12.25 -4.50
CA LEU A 201 5.58 12.90 -5.29
C LEU A 201 5.30 12.90 -6.81
N LEU A 202 4.51 11.95 -7.32
CA LEU A 202 4.32 11.78 -8.77
C LEU A 202 2.88 12.03 -9.25
N ALA A 203 1.86 11.74 -8.45
CA ALA A 203 0.47 11.92 -8.86
C ALA A 203 -0.02 13.36 -8.63
N LEU A 204 0.41 13.98 -7.53
CA LEU A 204 0.04 15.36 -7.18
C LEU A 204 0.84 16.38 -8.00
N ARG A 205 0.34 17.61 -8.08
CA ARG A 205 0.89 18.67 -8.95
C ARG A 205 1.16 19.97 -8.20
N GLY A 206 2.09 20.76 -8.72
CA GLY A 206 2.36 22.12 -8.25
C GLY A 206 2.64 22.20 -6.74
N LYS A 207 1.92 23.11 -6.06
CA LYS A 207 2.03 23.33 -4.61
C LYS A 207 1.52 22.14 -3.79
N GLU A 208 0.50 21.42 -4.25
CA GLU A 208 -0.01 20.23 -3.54
C GLU A 208 1.07 19.17 -3.39
N ARG A 209 1.89 18.95 -4.43
CA ARG A 209 3.02 18.01 -4.39
C ARG A 209 4.10 18.45 -3.40
N LEU A 210 4.47 19.74 -3.42
CA LEU A 210 5.55 20.25 -2.56
C LEU A 210 5.14 20.22 -1.09
N ILE A 211 3.98 20.80 -0.78
CA ILE A 211 3.44 20.84 0.58
C ILE A 211 3.12 19.43 1.06
N GLY A 212 2.45 18.62 0.23
CA GLY A 212 2.15 17.22 0.56
C GLY A 212 3.39 16.39 0.82
N GLY A 213 4.42 16.54 -0.02
CA GLY A 213 5.72 15.87 0.17
C GLY A 213 6.41 16.30 1.46
N LEU A 214 6.39 17.60 1.79
CA LEU A 214 6.95 18.13 3.04
C LEU A 214 6.21 17.57 4.26
N VAL A 215 4.88 17.61 4.28
CA VAL A 215 4.07 17.12 5.41
C VAL A 215 4.26 15.62 5.61
N VAL A 216 4.25 14.83 4.53
CA VAL A 216 4.53 13.37 4.59
C VAL A 216 5.95 13.11 5.08
N GLY A 217 6.93 13.89 4.62
CA GLY A 217 8.32 13.78 5.08
C GLY A 217 8.48 14.07 6.57
N VAL A 218 7.85 15.14 7.07
CA VAL A 218 7.84 15.49 8.50
C VAL A 218 7.20 14.39 9.33
N ALA A 219 6.01 13.92 8.94
CA ALA A 219 5.33 12.82 9.64
C ALA A 219 6.17 11.53 9.65
N LEU A 220 6.85 11.22 8.54
CA LEU A 220 7.71 10.05 8.43
C LEU A 220 8.92 10.14 9.36
N VAL A 221 9.64 11.26 9.37
CA VAL A 221 10.82 11.45 10.24
C VAL A 221 10.39 11.43 11.71
N TRP A 222 9.29 12.11 12.05
CA TRP A 222 8.77 12.15 13.42
C TRP A 222 8.26 10.78 13.90
N SER A 223 7.80 9.90 12.99
CA SER A 223 7.43 8.52 13.35
C SER A 223 8.61 7.68 13.85
N ALA A 224 9.85 8.09 13.52
CA ALA A 224 11.08 7.39 13.84
C ALA A 224 11.09 5.90 13.45
N SER A 225 10.32 5.53 12.43
CA SER A 225 10.34 4.17 11.86
C SER A 225 11.56 4.02 10.95
N ARG A 226 12.65 3.46 11.50
CA ARG A 226 13.97 3.35 10.82
C ARG A 226 13.87 2.69 9.44
N ILE A 227 13.13 1.58 9.33
CA ILE A 227 12.94 0.85 8.07
C ILE A 227 12.16 1.67 7.06
N SER A 228 11.08 2.32 7.48
CA SER A 228 10.28 3.20 6.63
C SER A 228 11.08 4.39 6.12
N ILE A 229 11.91 5.02 6.97
CA ILE A 229 12.79 6.13 6.58
C ILE A 229 13.82 5.66 5.53
N VAL A 230 14.49 4.53 5.78
CA VAL A 230 15.46 3.97 4.82
C VAL A 230 14.79 3.64 3.49
N ALA A 231 13.62 3.01 3.52
CA ALA A 231 12.84 2.70 2.33
C ALA A 231 12.46 3.97 1.55
N ALA A 232 11.98 5.02 2.23
CA ALA A 232 11.65 6.31 1.62
C ALA A 232 12.87 6.99 0.96
N VAL A 233 14.04 6.92 1.60
CA VAL A 233 15.30 7.42 1.02
C VAL A 233 15.63 6.65 -0.27
N ILE A 234 15.62 5.32 -0.24
CA ILE A 234 15.91 4.48 -1.42
C ILE A 234 14.93 4.78 -2.56
N ILE A 235 13.62 4.84 -2.28
CA ILE A 235 12.59 5.17 -3.29
C ILE A 235 12.86 6.54 -3.89
N THR A 236 13.20 7.53 -3.06
CA THR A 236 13.48 8.90 -3.52
C THR A 236 14.74 8.93 -4.38
N CYS A 237 15.80 8.22 -3.99
CA CYS A 237 17.02 8.08 -4.80
C CYS A 237 16.74 7.42 -6.15
N VAL A 238 15.96 6.33 -6.18
CA VAL A 238 15.56 5.66 -7.42
C VAL A 238 14.71 6.61 -8.28
N LEU A 239 13.77 7.33 -7.68
CA LEU A 239 12.94 8.32 -8.35
C LEU A 239 13.78 9.44 -9.00
N VAL A 240 14.71 10.03 -8.25
CA VAL A 240 15.62 11.07 -8.75
C VAL A 240 16.45 10.52 -9.91
N THR A 241 17.02 9.32 -9.75
CA THR A 241 17.79 8.66 -10.81
C THR A 241 16.96 8.41 -12.07
N VAL A 242 15.70 7.98 -11.91
CA VAL A 242 14.75 7.77 -13.02
C VAL A 242 14.39 9.08 -13.71
N LYS A 243 14.27 10.19 -12.97
CA LYS A 243 13.93 11.51 -13.52
C LYS A 243 15.10 12.21 -14.21
N VAL A 244 16.32 12.03 -13.69
CA VAL A 244 17.55 12.63 -14.24
C VAL A 244 18.08 11.81 -15.43
N GLY A 245 17.97 10.49 -15.37
CA GLY A 245 18.40 9.59 -16.45
C GLY A 245 17.54 9.75 -17.71
N ARG A 246 18.15 10.15 -18.84
CA ARG A 246 17.40 10.47 -20.08
C ARG A 246 16.87 9.28 -20.89
N LEU A 247 17.23 8.02 -20.62
CA LEU A 247 16.92 6.90 -21.52
C LEU A 247 16.72 5.55 -20.78
N ARG A 248 16.58 4.46 -21.55
CA ARG A 248 16.13 3.10 -21.22
C ARG A 248 16.71 2.33 -19.99
N PRO A 249 17.82 2.69 -19.31
CA PRO A 249 18.26 1.95 -18.12
C PRO A 249 17.29 1.99 -16.92
N THR A 250 16.32 2.91 -16.90
CA THR A 250 15.47 3.17 -15.74
C THR A 250 14.58 1.99 -15.33
N THR A 251 13.99 1.28 -16.28
CA THR A 251 13.19 0.07 -15.97
C THR A 251 14.07 -1.06 -15.44
N ARG A 252 15.30 -1.19 -15.93
CA ARG A 252 16.27 -2.19 -15.44
C ARG A 252 16.70 -1.87 -14.02
N LEU A 253 16.95 -0.61 -13.71
CA LEU A 253 17.28 -0.15 -12.35
C LEU A 253 16.16 -0.51 -11.37
N VAL A 254 14.90 -0.16 -11.68
CA VAL A 254 13.76 -0.46 -10.81
C VAL A 254 13.56 -1.98 -10.65
N THR A 255 13.69 -2.74 -11.74
CA THR A 255 13.59 -4.21 -11.69
C THR A 255 14.71 -4.82 -10.86
N GLY A 256 15.95 -4.33 -11.00
CA GLY A 256 17.08 -4.76 -10.17
C GLY A 256 16.86 -4.45 -8.70
N ALA A 257 16.33 -3.26 -8.39
CA ALA A 257 15.97 -2.87 -7.02
C ALA A 257 14.88 -3.79 -6.43
N TRP A 258 13.89 -4.22 -7.22
CA TRP A 258 12.91 -5.22 -6.76
C TRP A 258 13.55 -6.56 -6.44
N ILE A 259 14.46 -7.05 -7.30
CA ILE A 259 15.14 -8.33 -7.09
C ILE A 259 15.97 -8.28 -5.80
N ILE A 260 16.70 -7.16 -5.59
CA ILE A 260 17.49 -6.95 -4.37
C ILE A 260 16.58 -6.91 -3.14
N ALA A 261 15.48 -6.16 -3.19
CA ALA A 261 14.53 -6.07 -2.07
C ALA A 261 13.89 -7.44 -1.78
N ALA A 262 13.44 -8.17 -2.82
CA ALA A 262 12.88 -9.51 -2.68
C ALA A 262 13.89 -10.51 -2.09
N GLY A 263 15.15 -10.45 -2.52
CA GLY A 263 16.23 -11.23 -1.93
C GLY A 263 16.47 -10.87 -0.45
N ALA A 264 16.44 -9.58 -0.12
CA ALA A 264 16.64 -9.10 1.25
C ALA A 264 15.52 -9.56 2.20
N ILE A 265 14.27 -9.65 1.74
CA ILE A 265 13.15 -10.20 2.54
C ILE A 265 13.47 -11.60 3.05
N VAL A 266 14.17 -12.43 2.28
CA VAL A 266 14.55 -13.80 2.67
C VAL A 266 15.89 -13.83 3.41
N ILE A 267 16.90 -13.13 2.89
CA ILE A 267 18.28 -13.23 3.40
C ILE A 267 18.44 -12.59 4.78
N VAL A 268 17.81 -11.43 5.02
CA VAL A 268 17.95 -10.69 6.28
C VAL A 268 17.51 -11.51 7.49
N PRO A 269 16.29 -12.08 7.55
CA PRO A 269 15.89 -12.90 8.69
C PRO A 269 16.73 -14.17 8.86
N LEU A 270 17.21 -14.77 7.76
CA LEU A 270 18.07 -15.96 7.82
C LEU A 270 19.44 -15.66 8.43
N ARG A 271 20.02 -14.49 8.14
CA ARG A 271 21.35 -14.08 8.62
C ARG A 271 21.33 -13.40 9.97
N THR A 272 20.17 -13.03 10.48
CA THR A 272 20.05 -12.38 11.79
C THR A 272 20.16 -13.41 12.91
N THR A 273 21.18 -13.24 13.76
CA THR A 273 21.48 -14.12 14.91
C THR A 273 21.25 -13.43 16.25
N GLU A 274 21.36 -12.11 16.31
CA GLU A 274 21.18 -11.32 17.54
C GLU A 274 19.69 -11.12 17.86
N ASP A 275 19.28 -11.32 19.11
CA ASP A 275 17.88 -11.15 19.53
C ASP A 275 17.41 -9.70 19.40
N ALA A 276 18.25 -8.75 19.81
CA ALA A 276 17.93 -7.33 19.82
C ALA A 276 17.93 -6.67 18.43
N ALA A 277 18.34 -7.40 17.38
CA ALA A 277 18.42 -6.85 16.03
C ALA A 277 17.07 -6.31 15.53
N PHE A 278 17.13 -5.19 14.81
CA PHE A 278 15.96 -4.53 14.21
C PHE A 278 14.83 -4.21 15.21
N THR A 279 15.16 -3.81 16.44
CA THR A 279 14.18 -3.57 17.52
C THR A 279 13.53 -4.87 17.99
N ASN A 280 14.37 -5.83 18.41
CA ASN A 280 13.96 -7.16 18.93
C ASN A 280 13.29 -8.10 17.90
N ARG A 281 13.30 -7.78 16.61
CA ARG A 281 12.77 -8.67 15.55
C ARG A 281 13.64 -9.91 15.34
N GLY A 282 14.93 -9.83 15.68
CA GLY A 282 15.83 -10.97 15.60
C GLY A 282 15.35 -12.17 16.42
N LEU A 283 14.82 -11.93 17.63
CA LEU A 283 14.19 -12.96 18.47
C LEU A 283 12.96 -13.56 17.76
N ILE A 284 12.04 -12.71 17.29
CA ILE A 284 10.82 -13.12 16.56
C ILE A 284 11.19 -14.01 15.37
N TRP A 285 12.20 -13.62 14.59
CA TRP A 285 12.66 -14.36 13.42
C TRP A 285 13.33 -15.68 13.78
N LYS A 286 14.11 -15.74 14.87
CA LYS A 286 14.71 -16.99 15.35
C LYS A 286 13.64 -17.98 15.79
N VAL A 287 12.69 -17.55 16.62
CA VAL A 287 11.59 -18.39 17.10
C VAL A 287 10.70 -18.83 15.94
N THR A 288 10.34 -17.92 15.03
CA THR A 288 9.50 -18.28 13.87
C THR A 288 10.17 -19.36 13.02
N ARG A 289 11.47 -19.24 12.74
CA ARG A 289 12.24 -20.26 12.00
C ARG A 289 12.33 -21.58 12.71
N PHE A 290 12.39 -21.59 14.04
CA PHE A 290 12.44 -22.81 14.84
C PHE A 290 11.16 -23.64 14.68
N TYR A 291 9.98 -23.00 14.62
CA TYR A 291 8.69 -23.68 14.53
C TYR A 291 8.17 -23.95 13.10
N ILE A 292 8.76 -23.33 12.07
CA ILE A 292 8.36 -23.58 10.66
C ILE A 292 8.41 -25.07 10.26
N PRO A 293 9.42 -25.87 10.64
CA PRO A 293 9.52 -27.28 10.24
C PRO A 293 8.36 -28.17 10.72
N GLU A 294 7.58 -27.76 11.71
CA GLU A 294 6.46 -28.55 12.24
C GLU A 294 5.27 -28.59 11.27
N HIS A 295 5.03 -27.49 10.53
CA HIS A 295 3.95 -27.36 9.55
C HIS A 295 4.44 -26.73 8.23
N PRO A 296 5.36 -27.37 7.49
CA PRO A 296 6.12 -26.71 6.43
C PRO A 296 5.28 -26.35 5.20
N LEU A 297 4.26 -27.15 4.87
CA LEU A 297 3.48 -26.96 3.65
C LEU A 297 2.35 -25.94 3.82
N PHE A 298 1.65 -25.99 4.95
CA PHE A 298 0.39 -25.25 5.18
C PHE A 298 0.42 -24.31 6.38
N GLY A 299 1.54 -24.25 7.10
CA GLY A 299 1.69 -23.36 8.25
C GLY A 299 0.76 -23.73 9.41
N TRP A 300 0.69 -22.80 10.36
CA TRP A 300 -0.01 -22.90 11.62
C TRP A 300 -1.38 -22.22 11.62
N GLY A 301 -1.79 -21.59 10.51
CA GLY A 301 -3.03 -20.82 10.41
C GLY A 301 -2.87 -19.33 10.74
N THR A 302 -3.94 -18.56 10.59
CA THR A 302 -3.88 -17.09 10.67
C THR A 302 -3.75 -16.57 12.10
N THR A 303 -4.10 -17.39 13.08
CA THR A 303 -4.10 -17.08 14.52
C THR A 303 -2.78 -17.40 15.23
N VAL A 304 -1.77 -17.92 14.52
CA VAL A 304 -0.50 -18.38 15.10
C VAL A 304 0.20 -17.30 15.95
N PHE A 305 0.06 -16.03 15.58
CA PHE A 305 0.64 -14.88 16.27
C PHE A 305 -0.28 -14.25 17.34
N GLU A 306 -1.52 -14.72 17.48
CA GLU A 306 -2.55 -14.09 18.33
C GLU A 306 -2.82 -14.87 19.61
N VAL A 307 -2.71 -16.20 19.58
CA VAL A 307 -3.10 -17.07 20.68
C VAL A 307 -1.93 -17.27 21.65
N SER A 308 -1.97 -16.60 22.79
CA SER A 308 -0.95 -16.72 23.87
C SER A 308 -0.74 -18.15 24.38
N ASP A 309 -1.73 -19.01 24.16
CA ASP A 309 -1.79 -20.36 24.72
C ASP A 309 -1.06 -21.38 23.84
N ASN A 310 -0.55 -20.98 22.67
CA ASN A 310 0.34 -21.82 21.87
C ASN A 310 1.83 -21.56 22.24
N ALA A 311 2.65 -22.61 22.14
CA ALA A 311 4.08 -22.55 22.47
C ALA A 311 4.83 -21.50 21.63
N PHE A 312 4.32 -21.23 20.42
CA PHE A 312 4.87 -20.25 19.50
C PHE A 312 4.75 -18.81 20.01
N ALA A 313 3.55 -18.36 20.36
CA ALA A 313 3.27 -16.99 20.80
C ALA A 313 3.85 -16.73 22.19
N SER A 314 3.83 -17.73 23.07
CA SER A 314 4.48 -17.64 24.39
C SER A 314 6.00 -17.47 24.27
N ALA A 315 6.65 -18.13 23.32
CA ALA A 315 8.10 -18.02 23.08
C ALA A 315 8.53 -16.66 22.51
N ILE A 316 7.66 -15.98 21.75
CA ILE A 316 7.92 -14.64 21.20
C ILE A 316 7.55 -13.53 22.20
N GLY A 317 6.70 -13.87 23.19
CA GLY A 317 5.99 -12.92 24.03
C GLY A 317 4.70 -12.46 23.35
N ALA A 318 3.62 -12.35 24.14
CA ALA A 318 2.22 -12.18 23.70
C ALA A 318 1.87 -10.85 22.97
N ARG A 319 2.80 -10.26 22.20
CA ARG A 319 2.64 -8.93 21.58
C ARG A 319 3.00 -8.86 20.10
N ALA A 320 3.59 -9.89 19.50
CA ALA A 320 3.96 -9.86 18.09
C ALA A 320 2.82 -10.37 17.21
N GLY A 321 2.03 -9.48 16.60
CA GLY A 321 0.92 -9.87 15.71
C GLY A 321 1.35 -10.46 14.35
N THR A 322 2.66 -10.49 14.05
CA THR A 322 3.28 -11.10 12.85
C THR A 322 4.77 -11.35 13.10
N ALA A 323 5.46 -11.97 12.14
CA ALA A 323 6.92 -12.07 12.18
C ALA A 323 7.64 -10.76 11.80
N HIS A 324 6.93 -9.66 11.52
CA HIS A 324 7.51 -8.42 10.98
C HIS A 324 8.44 -8.65 9.77
N ASN A 325 8.07 -9.62 8.93
CA ASN A 325 8.76 -9.94 7.68
C ASN A 325 7.79 -10.77 6.85
N MET A 326 7.59 -10.41 5.58
CA MET A 326 6.62 -11.08 4.72
C MET A 326 6.88 -12.58 4.60
N TRP A 327 8.13 -12.98 4.33
CA TRP A 327 8.46 -14.38 4.05
C TRP A 327 8.24 -15.27 5.27
N LEU A 328 8.72 -14.85 6.44
CA LEU A 328 8.50 -15.59 7.68
C LEU A 328 7.03 -15.60 8.10
N THR A 329 6.31 -14.50 7.93
CA THR A 329 4.88 -14.45 8.31
C THR A 329 4.07 -15.38 7.41
N GLN A 330 4.33 -15.39 6.10
CA GLN A 330 3.65 -16.27 5.15
C GLN A 330 3.98 -17.75 5.41
N LEU A 331 5.24 -18.09 5.73
CA LEU A 331 5.61 -19.45 6.13
C LEU A 331 4.91 -19.88 7.42
N ALA A 332 4.87 -19.03 8.42
CA ALA A 332 4.22 -19.33 9.70
C ALA A 332 2.71 -19.53 9.52
N VAL A 333 2.05 -18.68 8.73
CA VAL A 333 0.58 -18.69 8.57
C VAL A 333 0.12 -19.78 7.59
N GLY A 334 0.74 -19.89 6.43
CA GLY A 334 0.27 -20.73 5.32
C GLY A 334 1.34 -21.60 4.66
N GLY A 335 2.52 -21.71 5.26
CA GLY A 335 3.63 -22.55 4.79
C GLY A 335 4.14 -22.18 3.40
N TRP A 336 4.82 -23.13 2.76
CA TRP A 336 5.32 -22.97 1.39
C TRP A 336 4.21 -22.76 0.36
N ALA A 337 2.98 -23.22 0.62
CA ALA A 337 1.84 -22.98 -0.25
C ALA A 337 1.53 -21.47 -0.35
N ALA A 338 1.39 -20.78 0.79
CA ALA A 338 1.14 -19.34 0.81
C ALA A 338 2.32 -18.52 0.27
N VAL A 339 3.55 -18.92 0.56
CA VAL A 339 4.75 -18.29 -0.03
C VAL A 339 4.73 -18.39 -1.54
N THR A 340 4.48 -19.58 -2.09
CA THR A 340 4.47 -19.80 -3.54
C THR A 340 3.38 -18.99 -4.22
N ALA A 341 2.17 -18.99 -3.65
CA ALA A 341 1.06 -18.18 -4.13
C ALA A 341 1.40 -16.67 -4.10
N THR A 342 2.00 -16.20 -3.01
CA THR A 342 2.39 -14.79 -2.84
C THR A 342 3.46 -14.39 -3.86
N MET A 343 4.48 -15.23 -4.07
CA MET A 343 5.53 -14.96 -5.05
C MET A 343 4.98 -14.93 -6.48
N LEU A 344 4.05 -15.83 -6.81
CA LEU A 344 3.38 -15.82 -8.11
C LEU A 344 2.54 -14.55 -8.31
N ALA A 345 1.77 -14.14 -7.30
CA ALA A 345 1.00 -12.89 -7.32
C ALA A 345 1.91 -11.67 -7.52
N LEU A 346 2.96 -11.54 -6.71
CA LEU A 346 3.93 -10.45 -6.79
C LEU A 346 4.66 -10.43 -8.14
N PHE A 347 4.99 -11.60 -8.70
CA PHE A 347 5.58 -11.69 -10.04
C PHE A 347 4.64 -11.16 -11.12
N VAL A 348 3.36 -11.57 -11.11
CA VAL A 348 2.36 -11.06 -12.05
C VAL A 348 2.18 -9.55 -11.92
N ILE A 349 2.09 -9.03 -10.68
CA ILE A 349 2.02 -7.59 -10.40
C ILE A 349 3.26 -6.86 -10.92
N ALA A 350 4.46 -7.38 -10.65
CA ALA A 350 5.73 -6.80 -11.12
C ALA A 350 5.79 -6.74 -12.66
N VAL A 351 5.38 -7.81 -13.35
CA VAL A 351 5.32 -7.83 -14.83
C VAL A 351 4.33 -6.78 -15.34
N ARG A 352 3.16 -6.66 -14.71
CA ARG A 352 2.16 -5.64 -15.08
C ARG A 352 2.69 -4.23 -14.87
N PHE A 353 3.23 -3.92 -13.70
CA PHE A 353 3.79 -2.59 -13.41
C PHE A 353 4.98 -2.25 -14.29
N ARG A 354 5.83 -3.22 -14.60
CA ARG A 354 6.93 -3.04 -15.55
C ARG A 354 6.44 -2.69 -16.95
N ARG A 355 5.43 -3.41 -17.47
CA ARG A 355 4.83 -3.12 -18.79
C ARG A 355 4.18 -1.73 -18.85
N CYS A 356 3.67 -1.27 -17.72
CA CYS A 356 2.99 0.02 -17.61
C CYS A 356 3.91 1.18 -17.27
N PHE A 357 5.19 0.90 -16.94
CA PHE A 357 6.19 1.90 -16.60
C PHE A 357 6.33 3.05 -17.61
N PRO A 358 6.26 2.83 -18.96
CA PRO A 358 6.31 3.92 -19.93
C PRO A 358 5.15 4.91 -19.83
N VAL A 359 4.02 4.48 -19.26
CA VAL A 359 2.82 5.29 -19.06
C VAL A 359 2.87 5.97 -17.69
N SER A 360 3.21 5.21 -16.63
CA SER A 360 3.35 5.73 -15.27
C SER A 360 4.37 4.92 -14.48
N SER A 361 5.33 5.59 -13.84
CA SER A 361 6.30 4.97 -12.94
C SER A 361 5.76 4.76 -11.52
N ILE A 362 4.58 5.30 -11.18
CA ILE A 362 4.01 5.27 -9.82
C ILE A 362 3.81 3.85 -9.31
N PRO A 363 3.12 2.94 -10.04
CA PRO A 363 2.88 1.59 -9.52
C PRO A 363 4.18 0.83 -9.29
N ALA A 364 5.19 1.09 -10.13
CA ALA A 364 6.47 0.42 -10.04
C ALA A 364 7.29 0.87 -8.81
N LEU A 365 7.28 2.17 -8.51
CA LEU A 365 7.91 2.72 -7.31
C LEU A 365 7.13 2.36 -6.03
N PHE A 366 5.80 2.24 -6.12
CA PHE A 366 4.98 1.70 -5.05
C PHE A 366 5.34 0.25 -4.72
N LEU A 367 5.49 -0.62 -5.72
CA LEU A 367 5.92 -2.00 -5.48
C LEU A 367 7.32 -2.06 -4.85
N LEU A 368 8.24 -1.18 -5.26
CA LEU A 368 9.55 -1.07 -4.61
C LEU A 368 9.40 -0.66 -3.14
N ALA A 369 8.54 0.32 -2.86
CA ALA A 369 8.26 0.75 -1.49
C ALA A 369 7.70 -0.37 -0.63
N LEU A 370 6.75 -1.13 -1.16
CA LEU A 370 6.17 -2.29 -0.51
C LEU A 370 7.26 -3.32 -0.18
N LEU A 371 8.02 -3.78 -1.17
CA LEU A 371 9.07 -4.78 -0.99
C LEU A 371 10.16 -4.36 0.01
N LEU A 372 10.53 -3.08 0.05
CA LEU A 372 11.49 -2.56 1.02
C LEU A 372 10.94 -2.59 2.44
N CYS A 373 9.64 -2.27 2.61
CA CYS A 373 8.97 -2.36 3.89
C CYS A 373 8.84 -3.82 4.36
N GLU A 374 8.55 -4.76 3.44
CA GLU A 374 8.43 -6.21 3.74
C GLU A 374 9.70 -6.86 4.32
N ILE A 375 10.87 -6.20 4.23
CA ILE A 375 12.14 -6.74 4.73
C ILE A 375 12.08 -6.93 6.25
N ALA A 376 11.50 -5.95 6.94
CA ALA A 376 11.49 -5.91 8.41
C ALA A 376 10.17 -5.37 8.99
N GLU A 377 9.13 -5.32 8.17
CA GLU A 377 7.74 -5.21 8.56
C GLU A 377 6.94 -6.21 7.71
N ASP A 378 5.63 -6.28 7.92
CA ASP A 378 4.73 -7.10 7.10
C ASP A 378 3.47 -6.31 6.71
N PRO A 379 3.59 -5.33 5.79
CA PRO A 379 2.41 -4.63 5.32
C PRO A 379 1.51 -5.46 4.39
N LEU A 380 2.04 -6.46 3.68
CA LEU A 380 1.31 -7.36 2.79
C LEU A 380 0.66 -8.52 3.55
N ARG A 381 -0.38 -8.19 4.32
CA ARG A 381 -1.25 -9.19 4.95
C ARG A 381 -2.42 -9.51 4.03
N ALA A 382 -2.35 -10.65 3.37
CA ALA A 382 -3.40 -11.08 2.45
C ALA A 382 -4.69 -11.46 3.17
N TRP A 383 -4.59 -11.93 4.43
CA TRP A 383 -5.71 -12.45 5.20
C TRP A 383 -6.34 -11.40 6.12
N ARG A 384 -5.59 -10.36 6.51
CA ARG A 384 -6.02 -9.45 7.57
C ARG A 384 -6.02 -7.99 7.14
N LEU A 385 -7.08 -7.29 7.54
CA LEU A 385 -7.24 -5.86 7.31
C LEU A 385 -6.33 -5.05 8.25
N SER A 386 -5.20 -4.60 7.74
CA SER A 386 -4.24 -3.78 8.48
C SER A 386 -4.54 -2.28 8.34
N PRO A 387 -4.09 -1.42 9.26
CA PRO A 387 -4.41 0.01 9.19
C PRO A 387 -3.84 0.75 7.96
N HIS A 388 -2.85 0.17 7.27
CA HIS A 388 -2.30 0.68 6.01
C HIS A 388 -2.85 -0.05 4.77
N ALA A 389 -3.84 -0.95 4.93
CA ALA A 389 -4.43 -1.73 3.84
C ALA A 389 -5.01 -0.84 2.72
N PHE A 390 -5.56 0.33 3.07
CA PHE A 390 -6.08 1.29 2.07
C PHE A 390 -5.01 1.73 1.05
N ILE A 391 -3.72 1.73 1.41
CA ILE A 391 -2.63 2.06 0.47
C ILE A 391 -2.17 0.80 -0.23
N VAL A 392 -1.93 -0.27 0.54
CA VAL A 392 -1.37 -1.51 0.00
C VAL A 392 -2.31 -2.12 -1.03
N TRP A 393 -3.56 -2.37 -0.64
CA TRP A 393 -4.53 -3.05 -1.48
C TRP A 393 -4.91 -2.18 -2.69
N SER A 394 -5.11 -0.87 -2.51
CA SER A 394 -5.41 0.02 -3.66
C SER A 394 -4.22 0.15 -4.60
N GLY A 395 -2.99 0.16 -4.07
CA GLY A 395 -1.77 0.14 -4.86
C GLY A 395 -1.61 -1.16 -5.67
N LEU A 396 -1.89 -2.32 -5.06
CA LEU A 396 -1.88 -3.61 -5.76
C LEU A 396 -2.99 -3.73 -6.80
N ALA A 397 -4.19 -3.18 -6.52
CA ALA A 397 -5.31 -3.16 -7.44
C ALA A 397 -5.01 -2.38 -8.74
N LEU A 398 -3.98 -1.52 -8.76
CA LEU A 398 -3.49 -0.90 -10.00
C LEU A 398 -3.06 -1.93 -11.05
N ALA A 399 -2.74 -3.17 -10.67
CA ALA A 399 -2.33 -4.21 -11.62
C ALA A 399 -3.46 -4.62 -12.57
N VAL A 400 -4.71 -4.45 -12.12
CA VAL A 400 -5.94 -4.78 -12.86
C VAL A 400 -6.64 -3.57 -13.48
N CYS A 401 -6.21 -2.35 -13.14
CA CYS A 401 -6.70 -1.11 -13.74
C CYS A 401 -6.31 -0.97 -15.23
N ALA A 402 -7.07 -0.13 -15.94
CA ALA A 402 -6.78 0.26 -17.31
C ALA A 402 -5.63 1.29 -17.37
N PHE A 403 -4.63 1.01 -18.20
CA PHE A 403 -3.52 1.93 -18.48
C PHE A 403 -3.75 2.59 -19.84
N GLU A 404 -4.48 3.70 -19.85
CA GLU A 404 -4.69 4.46 -21.07
C GLU A 404 -3.42 5.20 -21.49
N ARG A 405 -2.98 4.98 -22.74
CA ARG A 405 -1.83 5.73 -23.31
C ARG A 405 -2.15 7.21 -23.58
N GLY A 406 -3.43 7.58 -23.69
CA GLY A 406 -3.87 8.91 -24.14
C GLY A 406 -3.95 9.99 -23.06
N SER A 407 -4.24 9.64 -21.81
CA SER A 407 -4.58 10.62 -20.77
C SER A 407 -3.38 11.20 -19.99
N LEU A 408 -2.18 10.62 -20.14
CA LEU A 408 -0.95 11.08 -19.47
C LEU A 408 0.02 11.84 -20.40
N GLY A 409 -0.08 11.67 -21.72
CA GLY A 409 0.81 12.32 -22.71
C GLY A 409 0.57 13.82 -22.90
N ALA A 410 -0.63 14.33 -22.63
CA ALA A 410 -0.99 15.72 -22.91
C ALA A 410 -0.42 16.75 -21.91
N VAL A 411 0.27 16.34 -20.83
CA VAL A 411 0.65 17.24 -19.73
C VAL A 411 2.15 17.44 -19.56
N CYS A 412 2.99 16.59 -20.18
CA CYS A 412 4.46 16.75 -20.13
C CYS A 412 5.06 17.38 -21.38
N GLU A 413 4.25 17.74 -22.40
CA GLU A 413 4.75 18.60 -23.45
C GLU A 413 4.56 20.06 -22.99
N PRO A 414 5.62 20.78 -22.58
CA PRO A 414 5.49 22.18 -22.21
C PRO A 414 4.88 22.92 -23.41
N GLN A 415 3.81 23.67 -23.15
CA GLN A 415 3.08 24.49 -24.13
C GLN A 415 3.99 25.43 -24.97
N ASN A 416 5.25 25.60 -24.59
CA ASN A 416 6.27 26.33 -25.36
C ASN A 416 6.51 25.83 -26.79
N ARG A 417 6.16 24.58 -27.15
CA ARG A 417 6.29 24.15 -28.56
C ARG A 417 5.15 24.62 -29.47
N ARG A 418 3.99 25.02 -28.93
CA ARG A 418 2.89 25.55 -29.76
C ARG A 418 3.11 27.01 -30.16
N ALA A 419 3.75 27.81 -29.30
CA ALA A 419 4.10 29.19 -29.66
C ALA A 419 5.06 29.28 -30.85
N HIS A 420 6.01 28.33 -30.97
CA HIS A 420 6.99 28.36 -32.06
C HIS A 420 6.49 27.81 -33.41
N ARG A 421 5.46 26.95 -33.40
CA ARG A 421 4.84 26.46 -34.65
C ARG A 421 3.87 27.46 -35.26
N GLN A 422 3.18 28.28 -34.47
CA GLN A 422 2.31 29.33 -35.03
C GLN A 422 3.10 30.47 -35.68
N THR A 423 4.26 30.86 -35.15
CA THR A 423 5.10 31.89 -35.79
C THR A 423 5.77 31.43 -37.09
N SER A 424 5.91 30.12 -37.32
CA SER A 424 6.53 29.62 -38.56
C SER A 424 5.56 29.52 -39.73
N GLN A 425 4.26 29.32 -39.47
CA GLN A 425 3.23 29.22 -40.52
C GLN A 425 2.76 30.58 -41.07
N GLU A 426 2.92 31.68 -40.34
CA GLU A 426 2.65 33.02 -40.88
C GLU A 426 3.75 33.52 -41.85
N SER A 427 4.95 32.93 -41.82
CA SER A 427 6.05 33.38 -42.68
C SER A 427 6.02 32.79 -44.12
N THR A 428 5.28 31.72 -44.36
CA THR A 428 5.26 31.01 -45.65
C THR A 428 4.05 31.32 -46.54
N SER A 429 3.09 32.13 -46.09
CA SER A 429 1.90 32.50 -46.87
C SER A 429 2.09 33.69 -47.83
N ARG A 430 3.27 34.30 -47.93
CA ARG A 430 3.45 35.61 -48.62
C ARG A 430 4.21 35.63 -49.95
N ARG A 431 4.42 34.51 -50.64
CA ARG A 431 4.99 34.53 -52.01
C ARG A 431 4.33 33.51 -52.94
N GLN A 432 3.29 33.95 -53.65
CA GLN A 432 2.96 33.43 -54.97
C GLN A 432 3.22 34.54 -56.01
N PRO A 433 4.10 34.34 -57.00
CA PRO A 433 4.20 35.22 -58.15
C PRO A 433 3.05 34.94 -59.13
N ARG A 434 2.29 35.97 -59.49
CA ARG A 434 1.36 35.94 -60.63
C ARG A 434 2.19 35.97 -61.91
N PHE A 435 2.03 34.97 -62.77
CA PHE A 435 2.49 35.04 -64.16
C PHE A 435 1.39 35.70 -65.03
N PRO A 436 1.77 36.53 -66.01
CA PRO A 436 0.84 37.06 -67.00
C PRO A 436 0.55 36.00 -68.07
N SER A 437 -0.70 36.01 -68.52
CA SER A 437 -1.26 35.23 -69.62
C SER A 437 -0.90 35.85 -70.97
N ASP A 438 -0.48 35.00 -71.91
CA ASP A 438 -0.64 35.19 -73.36
C ASP A 438 -1.65 34.17 -73.89
#